data_AF-A0A2W4WHI8-F1
#
_entry.id   AF-A0A2W4WHI8-F1
#
_cell.length_a   1.000
_cell.length_b   1.000
_cell.length_c   1.000
_cell.angle_alpha   90.00
_cell.angle_beta   90.00
_cell.angle_gamma   90.00
#
_symmetry.space_group_name_H-M   'P 1'
#
loop_
_entity.id
_entity.type
_entity.pdbx_description
1 polymer ?
#
loop_
_entity_poly.entity_id
_entity_poly.type
_entity_poly.pdbx_seq_one_letter_code
_entity_poly.pdbx_strand_id
1 'polypeptide(L)'
;MTNIDKDKQLSSKFSLVLFGAIASFTMAIANYVPFFSLQSVQASEASTVVTKQKQAELGVAKLVGTYRVVFTPEFLANSKKSGVQSISGQWTIKPNGIFEAFVYTIVASGKSQTIKTSGRVSVVNGKVFSQIETINGKKPAKLPPTQSYTLLPDGKTIQADRQPVKLVRL
;
A
#
# COMPACT_ATOMS: atom_id res chain seq x y z
N MET A 1 -5.14 -37.42 3.69
CA MET A 1 -4.86 -35.97 3.56
C MET A 1 -5.92 -35.21 4.36
N THR A 2 -5.59 -34.81 5.59
CA THR A 2 -6.52 -34.23 6.57
C THR A 2 -6.85 -32.78 6.24
N ASN A 3 -8.05 -32.31 6.62
CA ASN A 3 -8.54 -30.93 6.42
C ASN A 3 -7.57 -29.83 6.91
N ILE A 4 -6.65 -30.20 7.81
CA ILE A 4 -5.64 -29.33 8.42
C ILE A 4 -4.63 -28.80 7.38
N ASP A 5 -4.29 -29.59 6.35
CA ASP A 5 -3.32 -29.18 5.32
C ASP A 5 -3.91 -28.16 4.34
N LYS A 6 -5.20 -28.27 4.01
CA LYS A 6 -5.89 -27.31 3.13
C LYS A 6 -5.99 -25.93 3.78
N ASP A 7 -6.27 -25.89 5.08
CA ASP A 7 -6.38 -24.65 5.85
C ASP A 7 -5.03 -23.94 6.02
N LYS A 8 -3.94 -24.68 6.26
CA LYS A 8 -2.59 -24.10 6.30
C LYS A 8 -2.15 -23.57 4.93
N GLN A 9 -2.48 -24.30 3.85
CA GLN A 9 -2.13 -23.88 2.51
C GLN A 9 -2.95 -22.66 2.05
N LEU A 10 -4.22 -22.56 2.41
CA LEU A 10 -5.03 -21.34 2.24
C LEU A 10 -4.39 -20.19 3.03
N SER A 11 -4.15 -20.37 4.33
CA SER A 11 -3.54 -19.32 5.17
C SER A 11 -2.21 -18.80 4.62
N SER A 12 -1.37 -19.68 4.07
CA SER A 12 -0.09 -19.30 3.45
C SER A 12 -0.27 -18.55 2.13
N LYS A 13 -1.23 -18.95 1.29
CA LYS A 13 -1.53 -18.30 0.00
C LYS A 13 -2.26 -16.97 0.20
N PHE A 14 -3.17 -16.87 1.16
CA PHE A 14 -3.89 -15.64 1.49
C PHE A 14 -3.00 -14.58 2.13
N SER A 15 -2.08 -15.00 2.99
CA SER A 15 -0.97 -14.19 3.48
C SER A 15 -0.18 -13.60 2.31
N LEU A 16 0.29 -14.43 1.37
CA LEU A 16 1.04 -13.98 0.19
C LEU A 16 0.21 -13.09 -0.76
N VAL A 17 -1.09 -13.36 -0.95
CA VAL A 17 -1.99 -12.57 -1.82
C VAL A 17 -2.36 -11.25 -1.17
N LEU A 18 -2.47 -11.15 0.15
CA LEU A 18 -2.71 -9.89 0.86
C LEU A 18 -1.41 -9.07 0.97
N PHE A 19 -0.26 -9.71 1.17
CA PHE A 19 1.06 -9.09 1.02
C PHE A 19 1.31 -8.64 -0.41
N GLY A 20 0.84 -9.41 -1.40
CA GLY A 20 0.84 -9.02 -2.81
C GLY A 20 -0.17 -7.92 -3.12
N ALA A 21 -1.31 -7.84 -2.44
CA ALA A 21 -2.28 -6.77 -2.66
C ALA A 21 -1.89 -5.45 -1.98
N ILE A 22 -0.95 -5.48 -1.03
CA ILE A 22 -0.45 -4.27 -0.34
C ILE A 22 0.98 -3.93 -0.80
N ALA A 23 1.73 -4.87 -1.38
CA ALA A 23 3.08 -4.64 -1.92
C ALA A 23 3.23 -4.94 -3.43
N SER A 24 2.24 -5.47 -4.13
CA SER A 24 2.37 -5.97 -5.51
C SER A 24 1.08 -5.83 -6.32
N PHE A 25 0.61 -4.59 -6.56
CA PHE A 25 -0.23 -4.31 -7.73
C PHE A 25 0.58 -3.54 -8.79
N THR A 26 1.80 -4.00 -9.04
CA THR A 26 2.58 -3.65 -10.24
C THR A 26 2.88 -4.85 -11.14
N MET A 27 2.19 -5.97 -10.99
CA MET A 27 2.23 -7.08 -11.97
C MET A 27 0.84 -7.68 -12.17
N ALA A 28 0.00 -6.98 -12.95
CA ALA A 28 -1.03 -7.58 -13.81
C ALA A 28 -1.82 -6.49 -14.57
N ILE A 29 -1.14 -5.62 -15.34
CA ILE A 29 -1.66 -5.08 -16.62
C ILE A 29 -0.46 -4.95 -17.56
N ALA A 30 0.13 -6.08 -17.91
CA ALA A 30 0.98 -6.22 -19.07
C ALA A 30 0.42 -7.42 -19.84
N ASN A 31 -0.65 -7.17 -20.60
CA ASN A 31 -1.08 -7.90 -21.80
C ASN A 31 -2.48 -7.40 -22.18
N TYR A 32 -2.63 -7.00 -23.46
CA TYR A 32 -3.73 -6.27 -24.11
C TYR A 32 -3.64 -4.74 -23.89
N VAL A 33 -3.30 -3.88 -24.86
CA VAL A 33 -3.38 -3.92 -26.34
C VAL A 33 -2.27 -3.00 -26.94
N PRO A 34 -2.04 -2.90 -28.27
CA PRO A 34 -0.72 -2.81 -28.87
C PRO A 34 -0.35 -1.39 -29.38
N PHE A 35 0.93 -1.22 -29.69
CA PHE A 35 1.46 -0.43 -30.82
C PHE A 35 0.92 0.99 -31.07
N PHE A 36 1.66 2.01 -30.63
CA PHE A 36 1.99 3.17 -31.47
C PHE A 36 3.41 3.64 -31.12
N SER A 37 4.37 3.21 -31.94
CA SER A 37 5.64 3.90 -32.12
C SER A 37 5.41 5.11 -33.02
N LEU A 38 5.77 6.32 -32.58
CA LEU A 38 6.17 7.40 -33.48
C LEU A 38 7.07 8.40 -32.74
N GLN A 39 8.36 8.26 -33.06
CA GLN A 39 9.35 9.30 -33.34
C GLN A 39 9.77 10.32 -32.25
N SER A 40 11.08 10.30 -32.04
CA SER A 40 11.92 11.38 -31.53
C SER A 40 11.76 12.67 -32.33
N VAL A 41 11.46 13.77 -31.63
CA VAL A 41 11.84 15.11 -32.07
C VAL A 41 12.50 15.83 -30.90
N GLN A 42 13.78 16.09 -31.10
CA GLN A 42 14.62 17.02 -30.38
C GLN A 42 14.21 18.44 -30.78
N ALA A 43 13.75 19.27 -29.84
CA ALA A 43 13.70 20.73 -30.04
C ALA A 43 13.55 21.49 -28.71
N SER A 44 14.60 22.25 -28.43
CA SER A 44 14.62 23.63 -27.94
C SER A 44 14.13 23.99 -26.52
N GLU A 45 15.10 24.53 -25.80
CA GLU A 45 14.95 25.49 -24.71
C GLU A 45 13.91 26.57 -25.05
N ALA A 46 12.93 26.74 -24.17
CA ALA A 46 12.20 27.98 -24.02
C ALA A 46 11.78 28.13 -22.55
N SER A 47 12.36 29.13 -21.91
CA SER A 47 12.00 29.64 -20.59
C SER A 47 10.49 29.64 -20.35
N THR A 48 10.06 28.86 -19.37
CA THR A 48 8.82 29.15 -18.66
C THR A 48 9.20 29.43 -17.22
N VAL A 49 8.97 30.69 -16.84
CA VAL A 49 8.95 31.20 -15.48
C VAL A 49 8.10 30.24 -14.65
N VAL A 50 8.75 29.29 -13.99
CA VAL A 50 8.09 28.47 -12.98
C VAL A 50 7.85 29.40 -11.82
N THR A 51 6.64 29.95 -11.79
CA THR A 51 5.98 30.39 -10.58
C THR A 51 6.23 29.29 -9.56
N LYS A 52 7.21 29.52 -8.68
CA LYS A 52 7.44 28.72 -7.47
C LYS A 52 6.21 28.92 -6.61
N GLN A 53 5.11 28.25 -6.97
CA GLN A 53 4.09 27.90 -6.01
C GLN A 53 4.85 27.15 -4.94
N LYS A 54 4.93 27.81 -3.79
CA LYS A 54 5.54 27.34 -2.55
C LYS A 54 4.83 26.03 -2.19
N GLN A 55 5.28 24.93 -2.79
CA GLN A 55 4.89 23.58 -2.40
C GLN A 55 5.48 23.43 -1.00
N ALA A 56 4.65 23.70 0.01
CA ALA A 56 5.06 23.61 1.39
C ALA A 56 5.66 22.22 1.59
N GLU A 57 6.95 22.17 1.90
CA GLU A 57 7.70 20.92 2.01
C GLU A 57 6.93 19.96 2.92
N LEU A 58 6.49 18.84 2.34
CA LEU A 58 5.80 17.80 3.08
C LEU A 58 6.87 17.04 3.85
N GLY A 59 6.96 17.26 5.16
CA GLY A 59 7.84 16.49 6.04
C GLY A 59 7.13 15.30 6.66
N VAL A 60 7.89 14.31 7.13
CA VAL A 60 7.38 13.16 7.90
C VAL A 60 6.55 13.61 9.12
N ALA A 61 6.91 14.74 9.74
CA ALA A 61 6.16 15.33 10.86
C ALA A 61 4.67 15.56 10.54
N LYS A 62 4.33 15.92 9.29
CA LYS A 62 2.93 16.11 8.87
C LYS A 62 2.18 14.78 8.72
N LEU A 63 2.89 13.65 8.67
CA LEU A 63 2.34 12.30 8.53
C LEU A 63 2.20 11.56 9.87
N VAL A 64 2.71 12.11 10.97
CA VAL A 64 2.63 11.49 12.30
C VAL A 64 1.17 11.30 12.71
N GLY A 65 0.85 10.14 13.27
CA GLY A 65 -0.47 9.83 13.78
C GLY A 65 -0.92 8.40 13.50
N THR A 66 -2.15 8.10 13.89
CA THR A 66 -2.80 6.81 13.65
C THR A 66 -3.85 6.96 12.55
N TYR A 67 -3.89 5.98 11.66
CA TYR A 67 -4.74 5.94 10.49
C TYR A 67 -5.54 4.64 10.48
N ARG A 68 -6.81 4.73 10.07
CA ARG A 68 -7.58 3.57 9.65
C ARG A 68 -7.21 3.22 8.21
N VAL A 69 -7.02 1.94 7.95
CA VAL A 69 -6.88 1.40 6.60
C VAL A 69 -8.27 1.20 6.01
N VAL A 70 -8.55 1.88 4.89
CA VAL A 70 -9.83 1.79 4.18
C VAL A 70 -9.59 1.21 2.79
N PHE A 71 -10.20 0.06 2.54
CA PHE A 71 -10.13 -0.63 1.25
C PHE A 71 -11.25 -0.16 0.31
N THR A 72 -11.00 -0.21 -1.00
CA THR A 72 -12.04 0.11 -1.99
C THR A 72 -13.18 -0.91 -1.94
N PRO A 73 -14.42 -0.51 -2.28
CA PRO A 73 -15.57 -1.42 -2.32
C PRO A 73 -15.33 -2.63 -3.23
N GLU A 74 -14.66 -2.44 -4.37
CA GLU A 74 -14.34 -3.50 -5.32
C GLU A 74 -13.40 -4.55 -4.69
N PHE A 75 -12.35 -4.11 -4.00
CA PHE A 75 -11.44 -5.02 -3.31
C PHE A 75 -12.17 -5.81 -2.23
N LEU A 76 -13.04 -5.15 -1.46
CA LEU A 76 -13.86 -5.82 -0.45
C LEU A 76 -14.79 -6.88 -1.07
N ALA A 77 -15.44 -6.56 -2.19
CA ALA A 77 -16.30 -7.51 -2.91
C ALA A 77 -15.51 -8.72 -3.42
N ASN A 78 -14.32 -8.50 -4.00
CA ASN A 78 -13.45 -9.57 -4.48
C ASN A 78 -12.92 -10.44 -3.33
N SER A 79 -12.53 -9.82 -2.20
CA SER A 79 -12.09 -10.55 -1.01
C SER A 79 -13.16 -11.50 -0.46
N LYS A 80 -14.43 -11.09 -0.49
CA LYS A 80 -15.57 -11.94 -0.08
C LYS A 80 -15.74 -13.17 -0.96
N LYS A 81 -15.57 -13.02 -2.29
CA LYS A 81 -15.59 -14.17 -3.22
C LYS A 81 -14.45 -15.16 -2.92
N SER A 82 -13.33 -14.68 -2.40
CA SER A 82 -12.22 -15.50 -1.95
C SER A 82 -12.37 -16.02 -0.51
N GLY A 83 -13.51 -15.84 0.15
CA GLY A 83 -13.76 -16.37 1.48
C GLY A 83 -13.27 -15.48 2.64
N VAL A 84 -12.99 -14.20 2.40
CA VAL A 84 -12.78 -13.21 3.46
C VAL A 84 -14.12 -12.61 3.88
N GLN A 85 -14.51 -12.82 5.14
CA GLN A 85 -15.75 -12.25 5.68
C GLN A 85 -15.59 -10.76 6.01
N SER A 86 -14.47 -10.41 6.66
CA SER A 86 -14.15 -9.02 6.99
C SER A 86 -12.65 -8.78 6.94
N ILE A 87 -12.27 -7.56 6.54
CA ILE A 87 -10.90 -7.07 6.60
C ILE A 87 -10.90 -5.64 7.14
N SER A 88 -9.96 -5.35 8.03
CA SER A 88 -9.73 -4.02 8.59
C SER A 88 -8.25 -3.82 8.85
N GLY A 89 -7.84 -2.58 9.10
CA GLY A 89 -6.46 -2.34 9.48
C GLY A 89 -6.23 -0.98 10.12
N GLN A 90 -5.08 -0.86 10.73
CA GLN A 90 -4.60 0.35 11.37
C GLN A 90 -3.12 0.58 11.01
N TRP A 91 -2.75 1.84 10.80
CA TRP A 91 -1.37 2.25 10.59
C TRP A 91 -1.00 3.35 11.56
N THR A 92 0.13 3.24 12.24
CA THR A 92 0.64 4.28 13.13
C THR A 92 2.01 4.72 12.65
N ILE A 93 2.17 6.01 12.37
CA ILE A 93 3.44 6.63 11.96
C ILE A 93 3.97 7.45 13.14
N LYS A 94 5.19 7.13 13.59
CA LYS A 94 5.88 7.78 14.71
C LYS A 94 6.67 9.01 14.22
N PRO A 95 7.02 9.97 15.11
CA PRO A 95 7.80 11.16 14.74
C PRO A 95 9.12 10.89 14.04
N ASN A 96 9.77 9.77 14.35
CA ASN A 96 11.03 9.35 13.72
C ASN A 96 10.84 8.66 12.35
N GLY A 97 9.63 8.66 11.78
CA GLY A 97 9.32 8.03 10.50
C GLY A 97 9.16 6.52 10.57
N ILE A 98 9.28 5.89 11.73
CA ILE A 98 8.95 4.46 11.88
C ILE A 98 7.45 4.29 11.84
N PHE A 99 6.95 3.30 11.10
CA PHE A 99 5.55 2.91 11.14
C PHE A 99 5.35 1.51 11.69
N GLU A 100 4.17 1.29 12.26
CA GLU A 100 3.63 -0.03 12.59
C GLU A 100 2.24 -0.20 11.96
N ALA A 101 1.99 -1.31 11.28
CA ALA A 101 0.73 -1.66 10.66
C ALA A 101 0.15 -2.93 11.25
N PHE A 102 -1.17 -2.96 11.33
CA PHE A 102 -1.95 -4.13 11.64
C PHE A 102 -3.03 -4.29 10.59
N VAL A 103 -3.15 -5.49 10.03
CA VAL A 103 -4.28 -5.88 9.19
C VAL A 103 -4.95 -7.08 9.84
N TYR A 104 -6.23 -6.94 10.11
CA TYR A 104 -7.07 -7.95 10.75
C TYR A 104 -8.04 -8.50 9.71
N THR A 105 -8.03 -9.81 9.55
CA THR A 105 -8.88 -10.51 8.59
C THR A 105 -9.65 -11.61 9.30
N ILE A 106 -10.94 -11.73 9.02
CA ILE A 106 -11.77 -12.86 9.43
C ILE A 106 -12.18 -13.58 8.16
N VAL A 107 -11.87 -14.87 8.06
CA VAL A 107 -12.31 -15.70 6.93
C VAL A 107 -13.69 -16.29 7.19
N ALA A 108 -14.38 -16.75 6.15
CA ALA A 108 -15.76 -17.25 6.22
C ALA A 108 -15.95 -18.42 7.20
N SER A 109 -14.88 -19.16 7.54
CA SER A 109 -14.90 -20.18 8.58
C SER A 109 -14.87 -19.64 10.02
N GLY A 110 -14.90 -18.32 10.20
CA GLY A 110 -14.80 -17.64 11.50
C GLY A 110 -13.38 -17.53 12.05
N LYS A 111 -12.37 -18.09 11.37
CA LYS A 111 -10.97 -17.98 11.79
C LYS A 111 -10.45 -16.55 11.58
N SER A 112 -9.88 -15.95 12.61
CA SER A 112 -9.24 -14.64 12.53
C SER A 112 -7.73 -14.77 12.27
N GLN A 113 -7.18 -13.85 11.49
CA GLN A 113 -5.76 -13.70 11.26
C GLN A 113 -5.38 -12.23 11.46
N THR A 114 -4.24 -12.00 12.09
CA THR A 114 -3.64 -10.67 12.21
C THR A 114 -2.27 -10.69 11.59
N ILE A 115 -1.99 -9.70 10.75
CA ILE A 115 -0.67 -9.45 10.19
C ILE A 115 -0.15 -8.15 10.79
N LYS A 116 1.04 -8.22 11.38
CA LYS A 116 1.78 -7.03 11.84
C LYS A 116 2.90 -6.74 10.87
N THR A 117 3.02 -5.49 10.39
CA THR A 117 4.21 -5.05 9.65
C THR A 117 4.82 -3.83 10.31
N SER A 118 6.13 -3.65 10.12
CA SER A 118 6.81 -2.42 10.54
C SER A 118 7.83 -2.01 9.48
N GLY A 119 8.18 -0.73 9.49
CA GLY A 119 9.16 -0.21 8.57
C GLY A 119 9.32 1.30 8.69
N ARG A 120 9.74 1.94 7.60
CA ARG A 120 10.00 3.38 7.56
C ARG A 120 9.19 4.09 6.50
N VAL A 121 8.77 5.30 6.84
CA VAL A 121 8.19 6.29 5.93
C VAL A 121 9.24 7.37 5.64
N SER A 122 9.37 7.74 4.38
CA SER A 122 10.14 8.90 3.94
C SER A 122 9.28 9.79 3.05
N VAL A 123 9.64 11.07 2.94
CA VAL A 123 9.04 11.98 1.98
C VAL A 123 10.13 12.51 1.07
N VAL A 124 9.96 12.34 -0.23
CA VAL A 124 10.90 12.82 -1.25
C VAL A 124 10.10 13.59 -2.28
N ASN A 125 10.48 14.85 -2.54
CA ASN A 125 9.80 15.75 -3.49
C ASN A 125 8.27 15.83 -3.25
N GLY A 126 7.86 15.90 -1.99
CA GLY A 126 6.43 15.98 -1.61
C GLY A 126 5.67 14.66 -1.74
N LYS A 127 6.32 13.57 -2.13
CA LYS A 127 5.72 12.23 -2.28
C LYS A 127 6.10 11.33 -1.11
N VAL A 128 5.12 10.60 -0.58
CA VAL A 128 5.31 9.72 0.58
C VAL A 128 5.71 8.33 0.10
N PHE A 129 6.71 7.73 0.74
CA PHE A 129 7.19 6.39 0.46
C PHE A 129 7.19 5.57 1.74
N SER A 130 6.77 4.30 1.67
CA SER A 130 6.86 3.36 2.79
C SER A 130 7.65 2.11 2.38
N GLN A 131 8.65 1.76 3.18
CA GLN A 131 9.41 0.53 3.04
C GLN A 131 9.12 -0.39 4.22
N ILE A 132 8.56 -1.57 3.96
CA ILE A 132 8.39 -2.62 4.97
C ILE A 132 9.76 -3.23 5.29
N GLU A 133 10.09 -3.34 6.56
CA GLU A 133 11.33 -3.95 7.06
C GLU A 133 11.06 -5.27 7.78
N THR A 134 9.92 -5.41 8.47
CA THR A 134 9.52 -6.66 9.14
C THR A 134 8.07 -7.04 8.89
N ILE A 135 7.82 -8.35 8.90
CA ILE A 135 6.50 -8.97 8.82
C ILE A 135 6.39 -9.96 9.98
N ASN A 136 5.37 -9.79 10.83
CA ASN A 136 5.16 -10.54 12.06
C ASN A 136 6.43 -10.62 12.94
N GLY A 137 7.15 -9.49 13.03
CA GLY A 137 8.38 -9.37 13.81
C GLY A 137 9.62 -10.01 13.18
N LYS A 138 9.52 -10.61 11.98
CA LYS A 138 10.63 -11.24 11.28
C LYS A 138 11.02 -10.46 10.04
N LYS A 139 12.33 -10.40 9.75
CA LYS A 139 12.82 -9.84 8.49
C LYS A 139 12.49 -10.83 7.36
N PRO A 140 11.78 -10.42 6.30
CA PRO A 140 11.47 -11.31 5.20
C PRO A 140 12.73 -11.63 4.38
N ALA A 141 12.77 -12.81 3.75
CA ALA A 141 13.91 -13.22 2.92
C ALA A 141 14.18 -12.24 1.77
N LYS A 142 13.11 -11.63 1.23
CA LYS A 142 13.17 -10.51 0.29
C LYS A 142 12.30 -9.39 0.83
N LEU A 143 12.84 -8.17 0.87
CA LEU A 143 12.06 -7.00 1.27
C LEU A 143 10.91 -6.78 0.27
N PRO A 144 9.69 -6.52 0.74
CA PRO A 144 8.62 -6.03 -0.11
C PRO A 144 9.07 -4.74 -0.82
N PRO A 145 8.63 -4.48 -2.06
CA PRO A 145 8.95 -3.24 -2.74
C PRO A 145 8.44 -2.03 -1.95
N THR A 146 9.12 -0.90 -2.13
CA THR A 146 8.69 0.38 -1.58
C THR A 146 7.35 0.77 -2.21
N GLN A 147 6.37 1.11 -1.37
CA GLN A 147 5.08 1.61 -1.82
C GLN A 147 5.06 3.13 -1.77
N SER A 148 4.50 3.78 -2.78
CA SER A 148 4.33 5.24 -2.79
C SER A 148 2.89 5.65 -2.51
N TYR A 149 2.73 6.85 -1.97
CA TYR A 149 1.45 7.41 -1.58
C TYR A 149 1.40 8.92 -1.85
N THR A 150 0.18 9.40 -2.00
CA THR A 150 -0.16 10.80 -2.18
C THR A 150 -0.97 11.28 -0.96
N LEU A 151 -0.49 12.31 -0.27
CA LEU A 151 -1.29 13.01 0.73
C LEU A 151 -2.36 13.84 0.01
N LEU A 152 -3.62 13.60 0.33
CA LEU A 152 -4.74 14.31 -0.29
C LEU A 152 -4.87 15.74 0.25
N PRO A 153 -5.56 16.64 -0.48
CA PRO A 153 -5.73 18.04 -0.06
C PRO A 153 -6.41 18.23 1.30
N ASP A 154 -7.14 17.23 1.80
CA ASP A 154 -7.76 17.26 3.13
C ASP A 154 -6.75 17.21 4.29
N GLY A 155 -5.48 16.89 4.02
CA GLY A 155 -4.41 16.77 5.00
C GLY A 155 -4.58 15.60 5.99
N LYS A 156 -5.61 14.77 5.83
CA LYS A 156 -5.99 13.67 6.74
C LYS A 156 -5.95 12.31 6.04
N THR A 157 -6.02 12.29 4.72
CA THR A 157 -6.07 11.07 3.93
C THR A 157 -4.79 10.89 3.12
N ILE A 158 -4.19 9.70 3.21
CA ILE A 158 -3.05 9.27 2.40
C ILE A 158 -3.53 8.17 1.45
N GLN A 159 -3.55 8.45 0.16
CA GLN A 159 -3.94 7.49 -0.88
C GLN A 159 -2.72 6.68 -1.32
N ALA A 160 -2.81 5.35 -1.26
CA ALA A 160 -1.75 4.50 -1.81
C ALA A 160 -1.82 4.50 -3.34
N ASP A 161 -0.70 4.76 -3.99
CA ASP A 161 -0.65 4.86 -5.44
C ASP A 161 -0.82 3.47 -6.07
N ARG A 162 -1.75 3.35 -7.03
CA ARG A 162 -2.05 2.09 -7.75
C ARG A 162 -2.46 0.93 -6.84
N GLN A 163 -2.96 1.23 -5.64
CA GLN A 163 -3.42 0.23 -4.68
C GLN A 163 -4.87 0.52 -4.28
N PRO A 164 -5.68 -0.52 -3.97
CA PRO A 164 -7.07 -0.37 -3.59
C PRO A 164 -7.25 0.06 -2.12
N VAL A 165 -6.35 0.90 -1.60
CA VAL A 165 -6.29 1.24 -0.19
C VAL A 165 -5.97 2.71 0.01
N LYS A 166 -6.62 3.30 1.01
CA LYS A 166 -6.30 4.62 1.54
C LYS A 166 -6.22 4.58 3.05
N LEU A 167 -5.53 5.55 3.61
CA LEU A 167 -5.27 5.67 5.03
C LEU A 167 -5.93 6.95 5.50
N VAL A 168 -6.89 6.85 6.40
CA VAL A 168 -7.65 8.00 6.90
C VAL A 168 -7.25 8.23 8.35
N ARG A 169 -6.71 9.40 8.68
CA ARG A 169 -6.29 9.74 10.04
C ARG A 169 -7.50 9.64 10.99
N LEU A 170 -7.29 8.99 12.14
CA LEU A 170 -8.25 8.87 13.22
C LEU A 170 -8.38 10.16 14.03
#